data_AF-A0AAW9KZV1-F1
#
_entry.id   AF-A0AAW9KZV1-F1
#
_cell.length_a   1.000
_cell.length_b   1.000
_cell.length_c   1.000
_cell.angle_alpha   90.00
_cell.angle_beta   90.00
_cell.angle_gamma   90.00
#
_symmetry.space_group_name_H-M   'P 1'
#
loop_
_entity.id
_entity.type
_entity.pdbx_description
1 polymer ?
#
loop_
_entity_poly.entity_id
_entity_poly.type
_entity_poly.pdbx_seq_one_letter_code
_entity_poly.pdbx_strand_id
1 'polypeptide(L)'
;MNDDTSTTNSGEAAETRESKTKRPANEASRREVLKRGAASAVTVGLGLAGPAGAASHGHSGEDSDEYDHSEEADVVLRNQMTDGTTIMVDEVDVPEGGFVAIHDTSLLSGAVVESVIGVSDFLEPGEHEDVEITLFDVPGAQFNVSALQETQALIAMPHRDTNDNQVYDFVTTAGEEDGPYVRSGQAVVDVGFAVLEEETPTPEPETPTPEPETPAVTPTPEPETPTPEPETPAITPTPEPATPTPEPETPAATPTPEPETPTPEPETPTPEPETPTPEPETPTPEPETPAITPTPEPATPTPEPETPAATPTPEPETASVEFLNQQTDGSTITVEEVTVPEGGFVAIHDTTLLEGAVVESVIGVSDYLEPGTQQDLEITLFDVPGAQFDVTELQETQVLFAMPHLDTNGDLVYDFVRSNGTDDGPYVRDGQAVIDVGFAILQ
;
A
#
# COMPACT_ATOMS: atom_id res chain seq x y z
N MET A 1 28.37 -62.66 43.87
CA MET A 1 28.50 -63.20 42.50
C MET A 1 27.27 -62.76 41.71
N ASN A 2 27.54 -62.26 40.50
CA ASN A 2 26.64 -61.72 39.46
C ASN A 2 26.35 -60.22 39.69
N ASP A 3 27.15 -59.31 39.11
CA ASP A 3 27.11 -58.76 37.72
C ASP A 3 25.89 -57.84 37.55
N ASP A 4 25.96 -56.63 37.00
CA ASP A 4 26.77 -56.20 35.87
C ASP A 4 26.79 -54.66 35.70
N THR A 5 27.76 -54.20 34.91
CA THR A 5 27.84 -52.98 34.08
C THR A 5 27.98 -51.58 34.73
N SER A 6 29.22 -51.11 34.69
CA SER A 6 29.61 -49.71 34.58
C SER A 6 29.62 -49.32 33.10
N THR A 7 28.86 -48.30 32.71
CA THR A 7 29.11 -47.56 31.45
C THR A 7 29.08 -46.06 31.75
N THR A 8 30.10 -45.40 31.22
CA THR A 8 30.54 -44.03 31.43
C THR A 8 29.60 -42.98 30.84
N ASN A 9 29.40 -41.91 31.62
CA ASN A 9 28.74 -40.67 31.24
C ASN A 9 29.69 -39.81 30.38
N SER A 10 29.30 -39.50 29.15
CA SER A 10 29.93 -38.45 28.33
C SER A 10 28.79 -37.58 27.82
N GLY A 11 28.78 -36.32 28.24
CA GLY A 11 27.70 -35.37 27.97
C GLY A 11 27.63 -35.01 26.49
N GLU A 12 26.40 -35.02 25.97
CA GLU A 12 26.03 -34.39 24.71
C GLU A 12 25.20 -33.16 25.08
N ALA A 13 25.71 -31.98 24.71
CA ALA A 13 25.01 -30.72 24.88
C ALA A 13 23.80 -30.71 23.94
N ALA A 14 22.61 -30.58 24.52
CA ALA A 14 21.40 -30.34 23.75
C ALA A 14 21.46 -28.91 23.20
N GLU A 15 21.72 -28.78 21.91
CA GLU A 15 21.44 -27.56 21.16
C GLU A 15 19.96 -27.21 21.32
N THR A 16 19.71 -25.96 21.67
CA THR A 16 18.38 -25.39 21.81
C THR A 16 17.88 -25.15 20.38
N ARG A 17 16.93 -25.97 19.91
CA ARG A 17 16.23 -25.71 18.66
C ARG A 17 15.45 -24.41 18.82
N GLU A 18 15.90 -23.38 18.12
CA GLU A 18 15.14 -22.15 17.90
C GLU A 18 13.78 -22.54 17.32
N SER A 19 12.73 -22.12 18.02
CA SER A 19 11.37 -22.25 17.53
C SER A 19 11.22 -21.30 16.36
N LYS A 20 11.13 -21.86 15.14
CA LYS A 20 10.66 -21.15 13.94
C LYS A 20 9.32 -20.50 14.30
N THR A 21 9.31 -19.18 14.45
CA THR A 21 8.10 -18.39 14.70
C THR A 21 7.12 -18.69 13.57
N LYS A 22 5.91 -19.12 13.93
CA LYS A 22 4.87 -19.44 12.97
C LYS A 22 4.37 -18.12 12.36
N ARG A 23 4.70 -17.94 11.08
CA ARG A 23 4.23 -16.89 10.16
C ARG A 23 2.71 -16.62 10.31
N PRO A 24 2.23 -15.38 10.53
CA PRO A 24 0.80 -15.05 10.66
C PRO A 24 0.00 -15.34 9.37
N ALA A 25 -1.31 -15.53 9.49
CA ALA A 25 -2.17 -16.11 8.45
C ALA A 25 -2.38 -15.25 7.18
N ASN A 26 -1.98 -13.98 7.16
CA ASN A 26 -2.07 -13.10 5.98
C ASN A 26 -0.95 -13.35 4.95
N GLU A 27 0.06 -14.15 5.32
CA GLU A 27 1.32 -14.30 4.59
C GLU A 27 1.25 -15.29 3.41
N ALA A 28 0.16 -16.06 3.32
CA ALA A 28 -0.04 -17.07 2.28
C ALA A 28 -1.08 -16.67 1.20
N SER A 29 -1.90 -15.62 1.42
CA SER A 29 -2.97 -15.27 0.48
C SER A 29 -2.44 -14.65 -0.81
N ARG A 30 -1.57 -13.63 -0.74
CA ARG A 30 -1.10 -12.91 -1.94
C ARG A 30 -0.50 -13.80 -3.01
N ARG A 31 0.23 -14.84 -2.62
CA ARG A 31 0.77 -15.85 -3.53
C ARG A 31 -0.30 -16.79 -4.07
N GLU A 32 -1.16 -17.34 -3.22
CA GLU A 32 -2.24 -18.23 -3.68
C GLU A 32 -3.15 -17.51 -4.67
N VAL A 33 -3.36 -16.21 -4.48
CA VAL A 33 -4.09 -15.35 -5.41
C VAL A 33 -3.25 -15.05 -6.66
N LEU A 34 -1.99 -14.62 -6.58
CA LEU A 34 -1.14 -14.40 -7.78
C LEU A 34 -1.00 -15.67 -8.64
N LYS A 35 -1.02 -16.86 -8.02
CA LYS A 35 -1.06 -18.17 -8.68
C LYS A 35 -2.43 -18.50 -9.29
N ARG A 36 -3.53 -17.91 -8.80
CA ARG A 36 -4.92 -18.09 -9.29
C ARG A 36 -5.40 -16.95 -10.21
N GLY A 37 -4.74 -15.80 -10.16
CA GLY A 37 -5.12 -14.52 -10.75
C GLY A 37 -3.87 -13.69 -11.05
N ALA A 38 -3.62 -13.48 -12.34
CA ALA A 38 -2.58 -12.69 -12.99
C ALA A 38 -1.63 -11.87 -12.10
N ALA A 39 -0.36 -12.29 -12.02
CA ALA A 39 0.74 -11.35 -11.85
C ALA A 39 0.56 -10.24 -12.89
N SER A 40 0.35 -9.02 -12.41
CA SER A 40 -0.24 -8.00 -13.25
C SER A 40 0.86 -7.35 -14.05
N ALA A 41 0.67 -7.41 -15.35
CA ALA A 41 1.74 -7.12 -16.25
C ALA A 41 1.65 -5.63 -16.64
N VAL A 42 2.68 -4.85 -16.36
CA VAL A 42 2.73 -3.43 -16.75
C VAL A 42 3.22 -3.33 -18.19
N THR A 43 2.45 -2.64 -19.06
CA THR A 43 2.90 -2.29 -20.41
C THR A 43 3.95 -1.19 -20.31
N VAL A 44 5.17 -1.57 -19.95
CA VAL A 44 6.33 -0.72 -20.16
C VAL A 44 6.67 -0.82 -21.64
N GLY A 45 6.78 0.30 -22.33
CA GLY A 45 7.21 0.38 -23.75
C GLY A 45 8.67 -0.02 -23.93
N LEU A 46 9.06 -1.18 -23.41
CA LEU A 46 10.35 -1.80 -23.65
C LEU A 46 10.36 -2.14 -25.13
N GLY A 47 11.19 -1.43 -25.91
CA GLY A 47 11.51 -1.80 -27.29
C GLY A 47 12.32 -3.10 -27.32
N LEU A 48 11.78 -4.19 -26.79
CA LEU A 48 12.43 -5.50 -26.68
C LEU A 48 12.64 -6.04 -28.09
N ALA A 49 13.82 -5.77 -28.65
CA ALA A 49 14.34 -6.51 -29.79
C ALA A 49 14.91 -7.85 -29.29
N GLY A 50 14.05 -8.73 -28.76
CA GLY A 50 14.44 -10.11 -28.45
C GLY A 50 14.42 -10.98 -29.71
N PRO A 51 15.44 -11.80 -29.99
CA PRO A 51 15.30 -12.87 -30.98
C PRO A 51 14.27 -13.89 -30.47
N ALA A 52 13.44 -14.41 -31.38
CA ALA A 52 12.55 -15.52 -31.08
C ALA A 52 13.36 -16.73 -30.57
N GLY A 53 13.38 -16.93 -29.26
CA GLY A 53 13.99 -18.07 -28.60
C GLY A 53 13.21 -19.34 -28.88
N ALA A 54 13.86 -20.27 -29.55
CA ALA A 54 13.30 -21.53 -30.00
C ALA A 54 13.02 -22.47 -28.81
N ALA A 55 11.82 -23.04 -28.78
CA ALA A 55 11.51 -24.21 -27.98
C ALA A 55 12.51 -25.35 -28.31
N SER A 56 13.48 -25.59 -27.45
CA SER A 56 14.37 -26.75 -27.54
C SER A 56 13.76 -27.92 -26.77
N HIS A 57 13.04 -28.77 -27.51
CA HIS A 57 12.70 -30.12 -27.05
C HIS A 57 13.97 -30.96 -26.83
N GLY A 58 14.17 -31.38 -25.58
CA GLY A 58 14.50 -32.76 -25.25
C GLY A 58 15.75 -32.99 -24.40
N HIS A 59 15.56 -33.53 -23.19
CA HIS A 59 16.27 -34.74 -22.77
C HIS A 59 15.49 -35.53 -21.71
N SER A 60 15.45 -36.84 -21.90
CA SER A 60 14.86 -37.85 -21.05
C SER A 60 15.78 -38.25 -19.89
N GLY A 61 15.23 -38.44 -18.69
CA GLY A 61 15.79 -39.43 -17.76
C GLY A 61 15.72 -39.09 -16.27
N GLU A 62 14.80 -39.80 -15.59
CA GLU A 62 14.97 -40.44 -14.27
C GLU A 62 14.73 -39.63 -12.99
N ASP A 63 13.55 -39.92 -12.38
CA ASP A 63 13.20 -39.89 -10.94
C ASP A 63 14.00 -38.96 -10.02
N SER A 64 13.47 -37.76 -9.82
CA SER A 64 13.59 -37.01 -8.58
C SER A 64 12.28 -36.24 -8.36
N ASP A 65 11.84 -36.17 -7.11
CA ASP A 65 10.56 -35.63 -6.67
C ASP A 65 10.12 -34.39 -7.47
N GLU A 66 8.97 -34.52 -8.14
CA GLU A 66 8.35 -33.51 -9.02
C GLU A 66 7.92 -32.32 -8.17
N TYR A 67 8.87 -31.42 -7.89
CA TYR A 67 8.58 -30.02 -7.60
C TYR A 67 8.00 -29.46 -8.90
N ASP A 68 6.68 -29.28 -8.90
CA ASP A 68 5.93 -28.52 -9.89
C ASP A 68 6.41 -27.07 -9.81
N HIS A 69 7.56 -26.78 -10.40
CA HIS A 69 8.01 -25.41 -10.61
C HIS A 69 6.98 -24.76 -11.52
N SER A 70 6.43 -23.64 -11.08
CA SER A 70 5.53 -22.89 -11.93
C SER A 70 6.35 -22.42 -13.15
N GLU A 71 5.89 -22.71 -14.37
CA GLU A 71 6.57 -22.26 -15.59
C GLU A 71 6.50 -20.73 -15.76
N GLU A 72 5.85 -20.02 -14.83
CA GLU A 72 5.57 -18.60 -14.89
C GLU A 72 6.36 -17.86 -13.81
N ALA A 73 7.11 -16.84 -14.20
CA ALA A 73 7.76 -15.97 -13.22
C ALA A 73 6.72 -15.19 -12.41
N ASP A 74 7.01 -14.98 -11.13
CA ASP A 74 6.17 -14.24 -10.19
C ASP A 74 7.06 -13.49 -9.19
N VAL A 75 6.52 -12.45 -8.55
CA VAL A 75 7.22 -11.69 -7.52
C VAL A 75 6.24 -11.11 -6.51
N VAL A 76 6.66 -11.10 -5.25
CA VAL A 76 5.89 -10.53 -4.14
C VAL A 76 6.75 -9.51 -3.40
N LEU A 77 6.44 -8.23 -3.59
CA LEU A 77 7.01 -7.12 -2.84
C LEU A 77 5.96 -6.55 -1.89
N ARG A 78 6.16 -6.71 -0.58
CA ARG A 78 5.24 -6.20 0.43
C ARG A 78 5.58 -4.77 0.84
N ASN A 79 4.56 -4.10 1.39
CA ASN A 79 4.76 -2.91 2.20
C ASN A 79 5.66 -3.24 3.38
N GLN A 80 6.71 -2.44 3.58
CA GLN A 80 7.70 -2.68 4.62
C GLN A 80 8.29 -1.38 5.14
N MET A 81 8.73 -1.43 6.40
CA MET A 81 9.61 -0.42 6.96
C MET A 81 11.04 -0.68 6.48
N THR A 82 11.79 0.37 6.20
CA THR A 82 13.19 0.29 5.74
C THR A 82 14.01 1.47 6.26
N ASP A 83 15.32 1.27 6.42
CA ASP A 83 16.27 2.35 6.63
C ASP A 83 16.61 3.13 5.33
N GLY A 84 16.00 2.71 4.21
CA GLY A 84 16.17 3.29 2.89
C GLY A 84 17.35 2.72 2.09
N THR A 85 18.16 1.84 2.66
CA THR A 85 19.33 1.24 2.00
C THR A 85 19.07 -0.15 1.47
N THR A 86 18.12 -0.89 2.04
CA THR A 86 17.77 -2.25 1.62
C THR A 86 16.26 -2.44 1.53
N ILE A 87 15.84 -3.36 0.66
CA ILE A 87 14.46 -3.80 0.51
C ILE A 87 14.43 -5.32 0.51
N MET A 88 13.45 -5.88 1.21
CA MET A 88 13.18 -7.31 1.22
C MET A 88 12.09 -7.63 0.18
N VAL A 89 12.44 -8.43 -0.82
CA VAL A 89 11.45 -9.08 -1.69
C VAL A 89 11.06 -10.38 -0.99
N ASP A 90 9.78 -10.53 -0.65
CA ASP A 90 9.33 -11.66 0.15
C ASP A 90 9.46 -12.97 -0.61
N GLU A 91 9.08 -12.96 -1.88
CA GLU A 91 9.15 -14.14 -2.74
C GLU A 91 9.36 -13.74 -4.21
N VAL A 92 10.06 -14.59 -4.95
CA VAL A 92 10.17 -14.52 -6.41
C VAL A 92 10.30 -15.92 -7.00
N ASP A 93 9.61 -16.19 -8.11
CA ASP A 93 9.89 -17.35 -8.98
C ASP A 93 10.60 -16.86 -10.25
N VAL A 94 11.78 -17.40 -10.52
CA VAL A 94 12.57 -17.16 -11.75
C VAL A 94 12.78 -18.48 -12.50
N PRO A 95 11.87 -18.89 -13.40
CA PRO A 95 11.87 -20.23 -13.99
C PRO A 95 13.15 -20.62 -14.75
N GLU A 96 13.85 -19.64 -15.32
CA GLU A 96 15.10 -19.82 -16.07
C GLU A 96 16.33 -19.28 -15.30
N GLY A 97 16.14 -18.82 -14.06
CA GLY A 97 17.13 -18.06 -13.30
C GLY A 97 17.22 -16.60 -13.74
N GLY A 98 17.99 -15.80 -13.01
CA GLY A 98 18.17 -14.38 -13.34
C GLY A 98 18.28 -13.49 -12.10
N PHE A 99 17.52 -12.40 -12.06
CA PHE A 99 17.65 -11.35 -11.05
C PHE A 99 16.28 -10.80 -10.66
N VAL A 100 16.21 -10.08 -9.55
CA VAL A 100 15.11 -9.16 -9.25
C VAL A 100 15.64 -7.75 -9.25
N ALA A 101 15.09 -6.91 -10.13
CA ALA A 101 15.37 -5.48 -10.19
C ALA A 101 14.29 -4.73 -9.38
N ILE A 102 14.73 -3.71 -8.64
CA ILE A 102 13.86 -2.76 -7.95
C ILE A 102 13.87 -1.46 -8.74
N HIS A 103 12.70 -1.06 -9.20
CA HIS A 103 12.47 0.20 -9.88
C HIS A 103 11.76 1.21 -8.98
N ASP A 104 12.06 2.49 -9.16
CA ASP A 104 11.20 3.58 -8.69
C ASP A 104 10.00 3.82 -9.63
N THR A 105 9.10 4.71 -9.24
CA THR A 105 7.88 5.03 -10.02
C THR A 105 8.16 5.76 -11.34
N SER A 106 9.39 6.22 -11.59
CA SER A 106 9.73 6.84 -12.88
C SER A 106 9.64 5.85 -14.04
N LEU A 107 9.66 4.54 -13.76
CA LEU A 107 9.35 3.47 -14.71
C LEU A 107 8.01 3.71 -15.43
N LEU A 108 6.99 4.15 -14.69
CA LEU A 108 5.63 4.39 -15.19
C LEU A 108 5.57 5.63 -16.09
N SER A 109 6.50 6.56 -15.89
CA SER A 109 6.70 7.73 -16.75
C SER A 109 7.59 7.44 -17.97
N GLY A 110 7.99 6.16 -18.16
CA GLY A 110 8.77 5.69 -19.30
C GLY A 110 10.30 5.72 -19.10
N ALA A 111 10.80 6.01 -17.90
CA ALA A 111 12.22 5.95 -17.58
C ALA A 111 12.66 4.51 -17.33
N VAL A 112 12.65 3.67 -18.38
CA VAL A 112 12.76 2.21 -18.26
C VAL A 112 14.08 1.76 -17.64
N VAL A 113 15.20 2.32 -18.09
CA VAL A 113 16.53 1.92 -17.62
C VAL A 113 16.91 2.70 -16.37
N GLU A 114 16.61 4.01 -16.36
CA GLU A 114 16.99 4.93 -15.29
C GLU A 114 16.22 4.71 -13.99
N SER A 115 15.04 4.08 -14.05
CA SER A 115 14.25 3.75 -12.86
C SER A 115 14.85 2.62 -12.03
N VAL A 116 15.79 1.81 -12.56
CA VAL A 116 16.41 0.73 -11.79
C VAL A 116 17.27 1.33 -10.68
N ILE A 117 16.83 1.18 -9.44
CA ILE A 117 17.52 1.68 -8.25
C ILE A 117 18.12 0.57 -7.39
N GLY A 118 17.81 -0.70 -7.62
CA GLY A 118 18.42 -1.83 -6.90
C GLY A 118 18.35 -3.10 -7.74
N VAL A 119 19.23 -4.05 -7.47
CA VAL A 119 19.19 -5.37 -8.12
C VAL A 119 19.75 -6.43 -7.18
N SER A 120 19.15 -7.63 -7.22
CA SER A 120 19.65 -8.79 -6.47
C SER A 120 20.96 -9.33 -7.06
N ASP A 121 21.62 -10.18 -6.31
CA ASP A 121 22.57 -11.14 -6.89
C ASP A 121 21.82 -12.12 -7.83
N PHE A 122 22.59 -12.88 -8.63
CA PHE A 122 22.03 -13.93 -9.48
C PHE A 122 21.28 -14.98 -8.65
N LEU A 123 20.05 -15.26 -9.07
CA LEU A 123 19.17 -16.28 -8.53
C LEU A 123 19.13 -17.48 -9.47
N GLU A 124 19.40 -18.68 -8.93
CA GLU A 124 19.26 -19.94 -9.66
C GLU A 124 17.79 -20.18 -10.09
N PRO A 125 17.51 -21.02 -11.09
CA PRO A 125 16.14 -21.30 -11.49
C PRO A 125 15.23 -21.80 -10.34
N GLY A 126 14.05 -21.20 -10.19
CA GLY A 126 13.01 -21.61 -9.24
C GLY A 126 12.54 -20.52 -8.26
N GLU A 127 11.87 -20.95 -7.19
CA GLU A 127 11.34 -20.09 -6.12
C GLU A 127 12.45 -19.68 -5.12
N HIS A 128 12.48 -18.39 -4.75
CA HIS A 128 13.34 -17.82 -3.71
C HIS A 128 12.49 -17.00 -2.75
N GLU A 129 12.78 -17.11 -1.46
CA GLU A 129 12.11 -16.37 -0.39
C GLU A 129 13.11 -15.42 0.30
N ASP A 130 12.60 -14.34 0.88
CA ASP A 130 13.36 -13.39 1.71
C ASP A 130 14.63 -12.87 0.99
N VAL A 131 14.47 -12.39 -0.25
CA VAL A 131 15.56 -11.86 -1.09
C VAL A 131 15.85 -10.41 -0.70
N GLU A 132 16.97 -10.21 -0.01
CA GLU A 132 17.47 -8.88 0.36
C GLU A 132 18.16 -8.19 -0.83
N ILE A 133 17.74 -6.96 -1.15
CA ILE A 133 18.27 -6.17 -2.25
C ILE A 133 18.80 -4.85 -1.71
N THR A 134 20.07 -4.55 -2.01
CA THR A 134 20.67 -3.24 -1.69
C THR A 134 20.25 -2.22 -2.73
N LEU A 135 19.76 -1.07 -2.26
CA LEU A 135 19.39 0.06 -3.09
C LEU A 135 20.61 0.95 -3.40
N PHE A 136 20.54 1.62 -4.53
CA PHE A 136 21.55 2.51 -5.11
C PHE A 136 22.90 1.83 -5.38
N ASP A 137 22.91 0.50 -5.48
CA ASP A 137 24.06 -0.32 -5.90
C ASP A 137 23.66 -1.16 -7.11
N VAL A 138 23.70 -0.54 -8.30
CA VAL A 138 23.30 -1.19 -9.56
C VAL A 138 24.46 -1.11 -10.55
N PRO A 139 24.95 -2.24 -11.09
CA PRO A 139 25.99 -2.25 -12.11
C PRO A 139 25.62 -1.37 -13.32
N GLY A 140 26.47 -0.40 -13.63
CA GLY A 140 26.24 0.52 -14.77
C GLY A 140 25.44 1.77 -14.46
N ALA A 141 24.76 1.85 -13.32
CA ALA A 141 24.07 3.05 -12.87
C ALA A 141 24.99 3.94 -12.00
N GLN A 142 24.63 5.20 -11.84
CA GLN A 142 25.31 6.14 -10.94
C GLN A 142 24.26 6.93 -10.17
N PHE A 143 24.40 6.97 -8.85
CA PHE A 143 23.47 7.65 -7.95
C PHE A 143 24.17 8.74 -7.16
N ASN A 144 23.42 9.82 -6.88
CA ASN A 144 23.89 10.92 -6.01
C ASN A 144 23.42 10.75 -4.55
N VAL A 145 22.66 9.70 -4.29
CA VAL A 145 22.14 9.30 -2.98
C VAL A 145 22.53 7.84 -2.74
N SER A 146 22.54 7.43 -1.48
CA SER A 146 22.86 6.05 -1.06
C SER A 146 21.72 5.40 -0.26
N ALA A 147 20.59 6.09 -0.15
CA ALA A 147 19.40 5.64 0.55
C ALA A 147 18.18 6.40 0.03
N LEU A 148 16.99 5.83 0.18
CA LEU A 148 15.74 6.51 -0.09
C LEU A 148 15.67 7.77 0.79
N GLN A 149 15.22 8.88 0.21
CA GLN A 149 15.13 10.17 0.92
C GLN A 149 13.73 10.43 1.47
N GLU A 150 12.75 9.68 0.97
CA GLU A 150 11.36 9.75 1.38
C GLU A 150 10.71 8.38 1.18
N THR A 151 9.62 8.19 1.91
CA THR A 151 8.72 7.06 1.80
C THR A 151 8.08 7.02 0.40
N GLN A 152 8.20 5.91 -0.32
CA GLN A 152 7.75 5.82 -1.72
C GLN A 152 7.35 4.41 -2.14
N ALA A 153 6.64 4.32 -3.26
CA ALA A 153 6.34 3.05 -3.90
C ALA A 153 7.54 2.56 -4.71
N LEU A 154 7.82 1.26 -4.62
CA LEU A 154 8.86 0.57 -5.37
C LEU A 154 8.22 -0.57 -6.17
N ILE A 155 8.83 -0.89 -7.31
CA ILE A 155 8.35 -1.90 -8.24
C ILE A 155 9.40 -2.99 -8.33
N ALA A 156 9.10 -4.17 -7.83
CA ALA A 156 9.92 -5.35 -8.02
C ALA A 156 9.61 -5.97 -9.39
N MET A 157 10.64 -6.31 -10.14
CA MET A 157 10.54 -6.87 -11.48
C MET A 157 11.56 -8.00 -11.64
N PRO A 158 11.15 -9.25 -11.90
CA PRO A 158 12.08 -10.31 -12.23
C PRO A 158 12.69 -10.10 -13.63
N HIS A 159 14.00 -10.25 -13.75
CA HIS A 159 14.78 -10.18 -14.99
C HIS A 159 15.44 -11.53 -15.28
N ARG A 160 15.61 -11.84 -16.56
CA ARG A 160 16.35 -13.04 -17.01
C ARG A 160 17.85 -12.74 -17.08
N ASP A 161 18.69 -13.77 -16.96
CA ASP A 161 20.07 -13.73 -17.45
C ASP A 161 20.07 -14.19 -18.92
N THR A 162 20.09 -13.26 -19.87
CA THR A 162 19.85 -13.57 -21.30
C THR A 162 21.10 -14.08 -22.01
N ASN A 163 22.27 -13.89 -21.40
CA ASN A 163 23.55 -14.22 -21.98
C ASN A 163 24.36 -15.23 -21.15
N ASP A 164 23.74 -15.83 -20.12
CA ASP A 164 24.26 -16.86 -19.23
C ASP A 164 25.56 -16.46 -18.51
N ASN A 165 25.75 -15.16 -18.24
CA ASN A 165 26.99 -14.65 -17.64
C ASN A 165 26.88 -14.35 -16.13
N GLN A 166 25.67 -14.45 -15.56
CA GLN A 166 25.34 -14.20 -14.15
C GLN A 166 25.66 -12.78 -13.67
N VAL A 167 25.72 -11.83 -14.59
CA VAL A 167 25.95 -10.40 -14.33
C VAL A 167 24.76 -9.63 -14.88
N TYR A 168 24.16 -8.79 -14.05
CA TYR A 168 23.05 -7.94 -14.49
C TYR A 168 23.53 -6.85 -15.47
N ASP A 169 23.21 -7.03 -16.75
CA ASP A 169 23.65 -6.22 -17.87
C ASP A 169 22.58 -5.26 -18.41
N PHE A 170 21.35 -5.32 -17.89
CA PHE A 170 20.22 -4.51 -18.39
C PHE A 170 20.54 -3.01 -18.45
N VAL A 171 21.13 -2.45 -17.39
CA VAL A 171 21.47 -1.02 -17.36
C VAL A 171 22.64 -0.69 -18.29
N THR A 172 23.68 -1.52 -18.30
CA THR A 172 24.89 -1.24 -19.11
C THR A 172 24.65 -1.39 -20.61
N THR A 173 23.70 -2.24 -20.99
CA THR A 173 23.30 -2.50 -22.39
C THR A 173 22.09 -1.69 -22.82
N ALA A 174 21.58 -0.79 -21.97
CA ALA A 174 20.37 -0.02 -22.22
C ALA A 174 19.14 -0.90 -22.58
N GLY A 175 19.02 -2.03 -21.89
CA GLY A 175 17.91 -2.98 -21.99
C GLY A 175 18.01 -3.98 -23.14
N GLU A 176 19.16 -4.09 -23.81
CA GLU A 176 19.36 -5.10 -24.87
C GLU A 176 19.57 -6.52 -24.28
N GLU A 177 20.25 -6.62 -23.14
CA GLU A 177 20.42 -7.86 -22.38
C GLU A 177 19.60 -7.81 -21.09
N ASP A 178 19.37 -8.98 -20.51
CA ASP A 178 18.69 -9.17 -19.23
C ASP A 178 17.36 -8.46 -19.11
N GLY A 179 16.54 -8.57 -20.15
CA GLY A 179 15.18 -8.04 -20.12
C GLY A 179 14.29 -8.74 -19.08
N PRO A 180 13.17 -8.11 -18.70
CA PRO A 180 12.28 -8.65 -17.70
C PRO A 180 11.61 -9.94 -18.15
N TYR A 181 11.21 -10.77 -17.18
CA TYR A 181 10.21 -11.80 -17.42
C TYR A 181 8.90 -11.14 -17.84
N VAL A 182 8.24 -11.71 -18.85
CA VAL A 182 7.01 -11.15 -19.42
C VAL A 182 5.90 -12.18 -19.41
N ARG A 183 4.69 -11.73 -19.04
CA ARG A 183 3.45 -12.51 -19.09
C ARG A 183 2.46 -11.78 -19.99
N SER A 184 1.90 -12.48 -20.97
CA SER A 184 1.00 -11.86 -21.98
C SER A 184 1.59 -10.63 -22.70
N GLY A 185 2.92 -10.56 -22.83
CA GLY A 185 3.61 -9.47 -23.50
C GLY A 185 3.87 -8.21 -22.65
N GLN A 186 3.57 -8.24 -21.35
CA GLN A 186 3.86 -7.15 -20.42
C GLN A 186 4.75 -7.67 -19.28
N ALA A 187 5.52 -6.79 -18.62
CA ALA A 187 6.52 -7.19 -17.63
C ALA A 187 5.84 -7.71 -16.36
N VAL A 188 6.31 -8.83 -15.81
CA VAL A 188 5.88 -9.32 -14.50
C VAL A 188 6.42 -8.37 -13.45
N VAL A 189 5.54 -7.75 -12.67
CA VAL A 189 5.91 -6.84 -11.61
C VAL A 189 5.02 -7.00 -10.39
N ASP A 190 5.54 -6.55 -9.27
CA ASP A 190 4.74 -6.26 -8.09
C ASP A 190 5.16 -4.95 -7.47
N VAL A 191 4.22 -4.26 -6.83
CA VAL A 191 4.44 -2.99 -6.16
C VAL A 191 4.33 -3.18 -4.66
N GLY A 192 5.23 -2.53 -3.95
CA GLY A 192 5.19 -2.45 -2.50
C GLY A 192 5.74 -1.13 -2.02
N PHE A 193 5.30 -0.73 -0.85
CA PHE A 193 5.60 0.56 -0.28
C PHE A 193 6.78 0.47 0.69
N ALA A 194 7.80 1.30 0.46
CA ALA A 194 8.96 1.43 1.32
C ALA A 194 8.77 2.63 2.26
N VAL A 195 8.41 2.34 3.50
CA VAL A 195 8.23 3.37 4.54
C VAL A 195 9.54 3.57 5.27
N LEU A 196 10.07 4.79 5.25
CA LEU A 196 11.28 5.09 5.99
C LEU A 196 11.05 5.00 7.48
N GLU A 197 11.97 4.35 8.19
CA GLU A 197 12.03 4.43 9.64
C GLU A 197 12.32 5.89 10.03
N GLU A 198 11.37 6.53 10.72
CA GLU A 198 11.67 7.78 11.37
C GLU A 198 12.65 7.50 12.52
N GLU A 199 13.91 7.91 12.35
CA GLU A 199 14.88 8.00 13.44
C GLU A 199 14.27 8.85 14.56
N THR A 200 13.65 8.21 15.56
CA THR A 200 13.23 8.93 16.76
C THR A 200 14.49 9.59 17.33
N PRO A 201 14.56 10.93 17.44
CA PRO A 201 15.74 11.56 17.98
C PRO A 201 15.95 11.00 19.38
N THR A 202 17.10 10.37 19.60
CA THR A 202 17.52 9.97 20.95
C THR A 202 17.37 11.22 21.83
N PRO A 203 16.57 11.19 22.91
CA PRO A 203 16.37 12.37 23.72
C PRO A 203 17.74 12.89 24.15
N GLU A 204 18.05 14.14 23.81
CA GLU A 204 19.26 14.79 24.32
C GLU A 204 19.27 14.59 25.85
N PRO A 205 20.40 14.17 26.43
CA PRO A 205 20.46 14.00 27.88
C PRO A 205 20.09 15.32 28.53
N GLU A 206 18.96 15.34 29.24
CA GLU A 206 18.50 16.44 30.08
C GLU A 206 19.71 17.04 30.80
N THR A 207 20.02 18.31 30.52
CA THR A 207 21.04 19.04 31.27
C THR A 207 20.77 18.90 32.76
N PRO A 208 21.73 18.44 33.58
CA PRO A 208 21.47 18.18 34.99
C PRO A 208 20.97 19.46 35.66
N THR A 209 19.85 19.35 36.36
CA THR A 209 19.32 20.40 37.22
C THR A 209 20.44 20.91 38.14
N PRO A 210 20.72 22.22 38.22
CA PRO A 210 21.77 22.72 39.09
C PRO A 210 21.43 22.38 40.55
N GLU A 211 22.40 21.77 41.25
CA GLU A 211 22.32 21.53 42.70
C GLU A 211 22.01 22.85 43.44
N PRO A 212 21.14 22.83 44.47
CA PRO A 212 20.87 24.02 45.25
C PRO A 212 22.14 24.45 46.01
N GLU A 213 22.64 25.65 45.70
CA GLU A 213 23.81 26.21 46.41
C GLU A 213 23.52 26.41 47.90
N THR A 214 24.48 25.98 48.72
CA THR A 214 24.50 26.18 50.17
C THR A 214 24.75 27.67 50.46
N PRO A 215 24.01 28.35 51.36
CA PRO A 215 24.18 29.78 51.56
C PRO A 215 25.55 30.11 52.17
N ALA A 216 26.24 31.05 51.53
CA ALA A 216 27.58 31.51 51.87
C ALA A 216 27.67 32.14 53.28
N VAL A 217 28.78 31.83 53.96
CA VAL A 217 29.19 32.46 55.23
C VAL A 217 29.68 33.88 54.96
N THR A 218 29.27 34.82 55.81
CA THR A 218 29.53 36.27 55.72
C THR A 218 31.02 36.60 55.77
N PRO A 219 31.58 37.43 54.86
CA PRO A 219 32.96 37.90 54.97
C PRO A 219 33.10 39.14 55.87
N THR A 220 34.12 39.10 56.73
CA THR A 220 34.67 40.21 57.53
C THR A 220 35.39 41.23 56.63
N PRO A 221 35.31 42.56 56.88
CA PRO A 221 35.88 43.55 55.98
C PRO A 221 37.36 43.88 56.20
N GLU A 222 37.99 44.21 55.06
CA GLU A 222 39.06 45.20 54.79
C GLU A 222 40.56 44.84 55.05
N PRO A 223 41.54 45.55 54.41
CA PRO A 223 41.45 46.55 53.33
C PRO A 223 42.58 46.45 52.25
N GLU A 224 42.53 47.44 51.35
CA GLU A 224 43.59 48.01 50.49
C GLU A 224 43.80 47.44 49.08
N THR A 225 43.59 48.34 48.14
CA THR A 225 44.00 48.30 46.73
C THR A 225 45.52 48.51 46.62
N PRO A 226 46.15 48.03 45.54
CA PRO A 226 46.62 49.02 44.57
C PRO A 226 46.46 48.60 43.09
N THR A 227 46.05 49.61 42.31
CA THR A 227 46.51 50.00 40.95
C THR A 227 46.49 48.96 39.81
N PRO A 228 45.73 49.22 38.72
CA PRO A 228 45.81 48.41 37.49
C PRO A 228 47.02 48.80 36.64
N GLU A 229 47.74 47.79 36.11
CA GLU A 229 48.64 47.95 34.96
C GLU A 229 47.85 47.83 33.65
N PRO A 230 48.15 48.65 32.63
CA PRO A 230 47.34 48.72 31.43
C PRO A 230 47.89 47.87 30.27
N GLU A 231 46.93 47.41 29.46
CA GLU A 231 46.96 47.09 28.03
C GLU A 231 47.51 45.74 27.55
N THR A 232 46.67 45.04 26.77
CA THR A 232 46.93 44.83 25.34
C THR A 232 45.57 44.78 24.61
N PRO A 233 45.39 45.48 23.47
CA PRO A 233 44.09 45.61 22.82
C PRO A 233 43.66 44.34 22.07
N ALA A 234 42.34 44.26 21.91
CA ALA A 234 41.58 43.19 21.28
C ALA A 234 42.03 42.85 19.85
N ILE A 235 42.04 41.57 19.53
CA ILE A 235 41.99 41.09 18.15
C ILE A 235 40.52 41.07 17.75
N THR A 236 40.17 41.95 16.80
CA THR A 236 38.88 41.96 16.10
C THR A 236 38.70 40.66 15.31
N PRO A 237 37.59 39.92 15.46
CA PRO A 237 37.23 38.89 14.49
C PRO A 237 36.79 39.54 13.16
N THR A 238 37.31 38.97 12.08
CA THR A 238 36.98 39.21 10.69
C THR A 238 35.47 39.07 10.45
N PRO A 239 34.79 40.02 9.77
CA PRO A 239 33.40 39.80 9.37
C PRO A 239 33.31 38.70 8.29
N GLU A 240 32.36 37.79 8.49
CA GLU A 240 31.92 36.80 7.50
C GLU A 240 31.43 37.48 6.21
N PRO A 241 31.52 36.80 5.05
CA PRO A 241 31.04 37.34 3.79
C PRO A 241 29.52 37.52 3.81
N ALA A 242 29.07 38.68 3.34
CA ALA A 242 27.67 39.02 3.18
C ALA A 242 26.94 38.03 2.26
N THR A 243 25.74 37.65 2.66
CA THR A 243 24.73 36.95 1.86
C THR A 243 24.40 37.74 0.59
N PRO A 244 24.16 37.08 -0.55
CA PRO A 244 23.80 37.75 -1.79
C PRO A 244 22.45 38.45 -1.66
N THR A 245 22.39 39.68 -2.17
CA THR A 245 21.20 40.52 -2.29
C THR A 245 20.18 39.87 -3.24
N PRO A 246 18.89 39.79 -2.91
CA PRO A 246 17.88 39.30 -3.86
C PRO A 246 17.76 40.25 -5.06
N GLU A 247 17.64 39.66 -6.26
CA GLU A 247 17.37 40.39 -7.50
C GLU A 247 16.06 41.19 -7.42
N PRO A 248 15.98 42.37 -8.06
CA PRO A 248 14.76 43.16 -8.08
C PRO A 248 13.66 42.49 -8.90
N GLU A 249 12.48 42.37 -8.29
CA GLU A 249 11.26 41.91 -8.93
C GLU A 249 10.88 42.77 -10.15
N THR A 250 10.37 42.07 -11.16
CA THR A 250 9.85 42.67 -12.39
C THR A 250 8.46 43.27 -12.10
N PRO A 251 8.16 44.51 -12.53
CA PRO A 251 6.90 45.16 -12.18
C PRO A 251 5.70 44.54 -12.90
N ALA A 252 4.60 44.50 -12.14
CA ALA A 252 3.28 43.98 -12.45
C ALA A 252 2.72 44.32 -13.84
N ALA A 253 2.13 43.31 -14.49
CA ALA A 253 1.24 43.51 -15.62
C ALA A 253 -0.15 43.97 -15.11
N THR A 254 -0.60 45.07 -15.69
CA THR A 254 -1.88 45.78 -15.49
C THR A 254 -3.13 44.93 -15.75
N PRO A 255 -4.24 45.15 -15.01
CA PRO A 255 -5.49 44.40 -15.18
C PRO A 255 -6.23 44.77 -16.46
N THR A 256 -6.75 43.75 -17.16
CA THR A 256 -7.66 43.88 -18.30
C THR A 256 -9.10 44.05 -17.78
N PRO A 257 -9.92 44.97 -18.34
CA PRO A 257 -11.24 45.32 -17.78
C PRO A 257 -12.33 44.26 -18.01
N GLU A 258 -13.20 44.13 -17.00
CA GLU A 258 -14.47 43.39 -17.02
C GLU A 258 -15.45 43.91 -18.08
N PRO A 259 -16.18 43.03 -18.80
CA PRO A 259 -17.38 43.43 -19.49
C PRO A 259 -18.60 43.43 -18.55
N GLU A 260 -19.34 44.54 -18.61
CA GLU A 260 -20.49 44.87 -17.78
C GLU A 260 -21.70 43.93 -17.91
N THR A 261 -22.42 43.81 -16.79
CA THR A 261 -23.80 43.33 -16.63
C THR A 261 -24.80 43.98 -17.59
N PRO A 262 -25.83 43.22 -17.98
CA PRO A 262 -27.18 43.79 -18.03
C PRO A 262 -28.20 43.03 -17.17
N THR A 263 -28.96 43.79 -16.38
CA THR A 263 -30.27 43.47 -15.79
C THR A 263 -31.16 44.70 -16.09
N PRO A 264 -32.52 44.68 -16.20
CA PRO A 264 -33.47 43.69 -15.66
C PRO A 264 -34.69 43.31 -16.56
N GLU A 265 -35.59 42.53 -15.94
CA GLU A 265 -36.86 41.85 -16.35
C GLU A 265 -37.94 42.69 -17.07
N PRO A 266 -39.04 42.07 -17.57
CA PRO A 266 -40.25 41.94 -16.73
C PRO A 266 -41.08 40.63 -16.84
N GLU A 267 -41.65 40.26 -15.67
CA GLU A 267 -43.03 39.82 -15.36
C GLU A 267 -43.63 38.47 -15.87
N THR A 268 -43.82 37.54 -14.91
CA THR A 268 -45.04 36.75 -14.47
C THR A 268 -46.05 36.17 -15.49
N PRO A 269 -46.92 35.16 -15.13
CA PRO A 269 -47.18 34.57 -13.81
C PRO A 269 -47.21 33.02 -13.73
N THR A 270 -47.04 32.56 -12.50
CA THR A 270 -47.41 31.26 -11.92
C THR A 270 -48.91 30.97 -12.08
N PRO A 271 -49.28 29.70 -12.30
CA PRO A 271 -50.47 29.16 -11.64
C PRO A 271 -50.12 27.98 -10.71
N GLU A 272 -50.49 28.13 -9.44
CA GLU A 272 -50.75 27.03 -8.52
C GLU A 272 -51.89 26.15 -9.07
N PRO A 273 -51.84 24.84 -8.82
CA PRO A 273 -53.06 24.12 -8.56
C PRO A 273 -53.07 23.58 -7.13
N GLU A 274 -54.12 24.01 -6.42
CA GLU A 274 -54.52 23.59 -5.09
C GLU A 274 -54.67 22.08 -4.96
N THR A 275 -54.25 21.56 -3.81
CA THR A 275 -54.77 20.33 -3.22
C THR A 275 -56.27 20.47 -2.96
N PRO A 276 -57.04 19.39 -3.19
CA PRO A 276 -57.89 18.96 -2.09
C PRO A 276 -57.72 17.47 -1.78
N THR A 277 -57.46 17.21 -0.50
CA THR A 277 -57.71 15.93 0.17
C THR A 277 -59.20 15.60 0.14
N PRO A 278 -59.57 14.35 -0.13
CA PRO A 278 -60.62 13.75 0.70
C PRO A 278 -60.31 12.32 1.15
N GLU A 279 -60.39 12.10 2.46
CA GLU A 279 -60.81 10.84 3.09
C GLU A 279 -62.15 11.12 3.81
N PRO A 280 -62.91 10.12 4.31
CA PRO A 280 -63.10 8.73 3.89
C PRO A 280 -64.61 8.40 3.74
N GLU A 281 -64.99 7.37 2.98
CA GLU A 281 -66.33 6.76 3.10
C GLU A 281 -66.23 5.22 3.02
N THR A 282 -66.95 4.61 3.95
CA THR A 282 -67.04 3.20 4.35
C THR A 282 -67.59 2.23 3.28
N PRO A 283 -67.29 0.91 3.37
CA PRO A 283 -67.84 -0.10 2.47
C PRO A 283 -69.25 -0.56 2.91
N THR A 284 -70.12 -0.90 1.95
CA THR A 284 -71.37 -1.64 2.18
C THR A 284 -71.77 -2.38 0.88
N PRO A 285 -72.56 -3.47 0.91
CA PRO A 285 -72.14 -4.85 1.17
C PRO A 285 -72.38 -5.81 -0.04
N GLU A 286 -72.02 -7.08 0.17
CA GLU A 286 -72.13 -8.28 -0.67
C GLU A 286 -73.32 -8.38 -1.64
N PRO A 287 -73.11 -9.05 -2.80
CA PRO A 287 -74.10 -9.95 -3.37
C PRO A 287 -73.70 -11.42 -3.18
N GLU A 288 -74.71 -12.19 -2.77
CA GLU A 288 -74.68 -13.61 -2.43
C GLU A 288 -74.17 -14.54 -3.54
N THR A 289 -73.48 -15.58 -3.07
CA THR A 289 -73.02 -16.80 -3.74
C THR A 289 -74.16 -17.59 -4.39
N PRO A 290 -73.96 -18.19 -5.59
CA PRO A 290 -74.58 -19.46 -5.92
C PRO A 290 -73.56 -20.59 -5.80
N ALA A 291 -74.03 -21.68 -5.20
CA ALA A 291 -73.29 -22.87 -4.79
C ALA A 291 -72.42 -23.49 -5.90
N ILE A 292 -71.16 -23.77 -5.56
CA ILE A 292 -70.29 -24.68 -6.30
C ILE A 292 -69.97 -25.88 -5.39
N THR A 293 -70.23 -27.06 -5.93
CA THR A 293 -70.02 -28.42 -5.41
C THR A 293 -68.64 -28.67 -4.77
N PRO A 294 -68.54 -29.50 -3.72
CA PRO A 294 -67.26 -29.74 -3.03
C PRO A 294 -66.27 -30.53 -3.90
N THR A 295 -65.07 -29.96 -4.05
CA THR A 295 -63.85 -30.61 -4.56
C THR A 295 -63.09 -31.18 -3.35
N PRO A 296 -62.51 -32.40 -3.41
CA PRO A 296 -61.86 -33.03 -2.25
C PRO A 296 -60.57 -32.31 -1.80
N GLU A 297 -60.34 -32.26 -0.49
CA GLU A 297 -59.16 -31.73 0.19
C GLU A 297 -57.84 -32.34 -0.33
N PRO A 298 -56.78 -31.54 -0.55
CA PRO A 298 -55.42 -32.04 -0.53
C PRO A 298 -54.92 -32.19 0.91
N ALA A 299 -54.16 -33.25 1.15
CA ALA A 299 -53.62 -33.64 2.44
C ALA A 299 -52.65 -32.61 3.04
N THR A 300 -52.63 -32.54 4.38
CA THR A 300 -51.63 -31.85 5.22
C THR A 300 -50.19 -32.19 4.80
N PRO A 301 -49.29 -31.21 4.63
CA PRO A 301 -47.88 -31.47 4.39
C PRO A 301 -47.19 -32.00 5.66
N THR A 302 -46.35 -33.01 5.46
CA THR A 302 -45.39 -33.56 6.42
C THR A 302 -44.37 -32.47 6.82
N PRO A 303 -43.98 -32.34 8.11
CA PRO A 303 -42.95 -31.39 8.50
C PRO A 303 -41.60 -31.76 7.88
N GLU A 304 -40.95 -30.78 7.23
CA GLU A 304 -39.56 -30.89 6.79
C GLU A 304 -38.62 -31.06 8.00
N PRO A 305 -37.54 -31.85 7.87
CA PRO A 305 -36.52 -31.95 8.90
C PRO A 305 -35.79 -30.61 9.00
N GLU A 306 -35.74 -30.04 10.20
CA GLU A 306 -34.99 -28.81 10.46
C GLU A 306 -33.51 -29.04 10.13
N THR A 307 -32.98 -28.18 9.27
CA THR A 307 -31.54 -28.06 9.00
C THR A 307 -30.83 -27.74 10.32
N PRO A 308 -29.81 -28.51 10.73
CA PRO A 308 -29.05 -28.17 11.93
C PRO A 308 -28.42 -26.78 11.73
N ALA A 309 -28.58 -25.92 12.74
CA ALA A 309 -27.97 -24.60 12.78
C ALA A 309 -26.48 -24.70 12.44
N ALA A 310 -26.04 -23.87 11.49
CA ALA A 310 -24.64 -23.75 11.13
C ALA A 310 -23.84 -23.43 12.41
N THR A 311 -22.80 -24.22 12.68
CA THR A 311 -21.76 -23.85 13.63
C THR A 311 -21.19 -22.50 13.18
N PRO A 312 -21.14 -21.45 14.02
CA PRO A 312 -20.55 -20.19 13.60
C PRO A 312 -19.08 -20.43 13.26
N THR A 313 -18.71 -20.11 12.02
CA THR A 313 -17.32 -19.92 11.62
C THR A 313 -16.73 -18.87 12.57
N PRO A 314 -15.53 -19.07 13.13
CA PRO A 314 -14.90 -18.06 13.97
C PRO A 314 -14.77 -16.76 13.17
N GLU A 315 -15.26 -15.65 13.72
CA GLU A 315 -15.06 -14.32 13.15
C GLU A 315 -13.56 -14.00 13.16
N PRO A 316 -13.02 -13.41 12.08
CA PRO A 316 -11.62 -13.05 12.03
C PRO A 316 -11.34 -11.87 12.97
N GLU A 317 -10.29 -12.00 13.79
CA GLU A 317 -9.97 -11.03 14.86
C GLU A 317 -9.16 -9.82 14.38
N THR A 318 -8.66 -9.82 13.14
CA THR A 318 -7.77 -8.77 12.62
C THR A 318 -8.14 -8.37 11.21
N ALA A 319 -8.16 -7.07 10.93
CA ALA A 319 -8.44 -6.55 9.59
C ALA A 319 -7.29 -6.79 8.62
N SER A 320 -7.58 -7.16 7.39
CA SER A 320 -6.59 -7.33 6.32
C SER A 320 -7.19 -6.85 5.02
N VAL A 321 -6.34 -6.52 4.06
CA VAL A 321 -6.74 -6.19 2.70
C VAL A 321 -5.69 -6.73 1.76
N GLU A 322 -6.14 -7.22 0.63
CA GLU A 322 -5.33 -7.65 -0.49
C GLU A 322 -5.82 -6.89 -1.73
N PHE A 323 -4.92 -6.07 -2.26
CA PHE A 323 -5.19 -5.21 -3.40
C PHE A 323 -4.13 -5.45 -4.45
N LEU A 324 -4.52 -6.19 -5.49
CA LEU A 324 -3.63 -6.51 -6.57
C LEU A 324 -3.52 -5.36 -7.56
N ASN A 325 -2.38 -5.34 -8.24
CA ASN A 325 -2.25 -4.65 -9.50
C ASN A 325 -3.36 -5.14 -10.45
N GLN A 326 -3.91 -4.26 -11.29
CA GLN A 326 -5.01 -4.62 -12.16
C GLN A 326 -5.12 -3.69 -13.35
N GLN A 327 -5.73 -4.20 -14.42
CA GLN A 327 -6.18 -3.36 -15.52
C GLN A 327 -7.56 -2.79 -15.19
N THR A 328 -7.79 -1.52 -15.50
CA THR A 328 -9.06 -0.84 -15.26
C THR A 328 -9.43 0.07 -16.43
N ASP A 329 -10.72 0.35 -16.58
CA ASP A 329 -11.22 1.45 -17.43
C ASP A 329 -11.11 2.83 -16.76
N GLY A 330 -10.60 2.88 -15.52
CA GLY A 330 -10.43 4.07 -14.72
C GLY A 330 -11.63 4.43 -13.85
N SER A 331 -12.80 3.81 -14.05
CA SER A 331 -14.02 4.11 -13.29
C SER A 331 -14.25 3.16 -12.12
N THR A 332 -13.78 1.91 -12.20
CA THR A 332 -13.90 0.93 -11.11
C THR A 332 -12.60 0.18 -10.85
N ILE A 333 -12.43 -0.29 -9.62
CA ILE A 333 -11.36 -1.20 -9.23
C ILE A 333 -11.94 -2.38 -8.45
N THR A 334 -11.19 -3.46 -8.38
CA THR A 334 -11.53 -4.64 -7.57
C THR A 334 -10.51 -4.80 -6.44
N VAL A 335 -11.00 -4.92 -5.21
CA VAL A 335 -10.22 -5.38 -4.06
C VAL A 335 -10.41 -6.89 -3.96
N GLU A 336 -9.33 -7.65 -4.10
CA GLU A 336 -9.38 -9.11 -4.20
C GLU A 336 -9.97 -9.72 -2.94
N GLU A 337 -9.44 -9.33 -1.78
CA GLU A 337 -9.90 -9.83 -0.49
C GLU A 337 -9.78 -8.72 0.56
N VAL A 338 -10.79 -8.62 1.42
CA VAL A 338 -10.74 -7.74 2.57
C VAL A 338 -11.40 -8.41 3.76
N THR A 339 -10.79 -8.25 4.93
CA THR A 339 -11.37 -8.64 6.21
C THR A 339 -11.62 -7.41 7.07
N VAL A 340 -12.87 -7.23 7.49
CA VAL A 340 -13.32 -6.17 8.41
C VAL A 340 -13.96 -6.81 9.65
N PRO A 341 -13.21 -7.00 10.76
CA PRO A 341 -13.68 -7.75 11.94
C PRO A 341 -14.96 -7.21 12.59
N GLU A 342 -15.17 -5.89 12.52
CA GLU A 342 -16.30 -5.20 13.15
C GLU A 342 -17.24 -4.56 12.12
N GLY A 343 -17.04 -4.87 10.82
CA GLY A 343 -17.72 -4.23 9.70
C GLY A 343 -17.13 -2.86 9.36
N GLY A 344 -17.64 -2.23 8.31
CA GLY A 344 -17.17 -0.90 7.87
C GLY A 344 -17.06 -0.80 6.35
N PHE A 345 -15.97 -0.24 5.86
CA PHE A 345 -15.81 0.13 4.45
C PHE A 345 -14.40 -0.19 3.95
N VAL A 346 -14.19 -0.12 2.64
CA VAL A 346 -12.87 -0.01 2.03
C VAL A 346 -12.78 1.32 1.31
N ALA A 347 -11.87 2.18 1.76
CA ALA A 347 -11.53 3.43 1.11
C ALA A 347 -10.36 3.20 0.14
N ILE A 348 -10.44 3.83 -1.02
CA ILE A 348 -9.38 3.85 -2.03
C ILE A 348 -8.77 5.23 -2.04
N HIS A 349 -7.47 5.30 -1.73
CA HIS A 349 -6.71 6.53 -1.77
C HIS A 349 -5.82 6.61 -3.02
N ASP A 350 -5.58 7.82 -3.49
CA ASP A 350 -4.51 8.12 -4.45
C ASP A 350 -3.18 8.46 -3.74
N THR A 351 -2.16 8.78 -4.55
CA THR A 351 -0.80 9.10 -4.05
C THR A 351 -0.69 10.37 -3.24
N THR A 352 -1.68 11.27 -3.27
CA THR A 352 -1.67 12.48 -2.45
C THR A 352 -1.76 12.16 -0.94
N LEU A 353 -2.18 10.95 -0.58
CA LEU A 353 -2.12 10.42 0.78
C LEU A 353 -0.71 10.58 1.38
N LEU A 354 0.31 10.36 0.56
CA LEU A 354 1.73 10.43 0.96
C LEU A 354 2.22 11.87 1.12
N GLU A 355 1.59 12.80 0.43
CA GLU A 355 1.83 14.25 0.56
C GLU A 355 1.13 14.83 1.80
N GLY A 356 0.45 13.98 2.58
CA GLY A 356 -0.26 14.34 3.80
C GLY A 356 -1.72 14.72 3.58
N ALA A 357 -2.25 14.57 2.37
CA ALA A 357 -3.65 14.82 2.04
C ALA A 357 -4.54 13.64 2.47
N VAL A 358 -4.60 13.36 3.78
CA VAL A 358 -5.24 12.14 4.31
C VAL A 358 -6.71 12.02 3.92
N VAL A 359 -7.46 13.12 3.96
CA VAL A 359 -8.91 13.12 3.67
C VAL A 359 -9.16 13.27 2.17
N GLU A 360 -8.44 14.19 1.53
CA GLU A 360 -8.64 14.54 0.12
C GLU A 360 -8.15 13.46 -0.85
N SER A 361 -7.25 12.59 -0.41
CA SER A 361 -6.77 11.45 -1.21
C SER A 361 -7.82 10.36 -1.40
N VAL A 362 -8.92 10.34 -0.64
CA VAL A 362 -9.98 9.33 -0.82
C VAL A 362 -10.69 9.59 -2.14
N ILE A 363 -10.43 8.73 -3.13
CA ILE A 363 -11.03 8.81 -4.46
C ILE A 363 -12.09 7.73 -4.70
N GLY A 364 -12.25 6.74 -3.83
CA GLY A 364 -13.30 5.73 -3.95
C GLY A 364 -13.64 5.12 -2.61
N VAL A 365 -14.86 4.59 -2.46
CA VAL A 365 -15.26 3.88 -1.25
C VAL A 365 -16.29 2.80 -1.56
N SER A 366 -16.19 1.66 -0.87
CA SER A 366 -17.20 0.60 -0.97
C SER A 366 -18.52 0.99 -0.30
N ASP A 367 -19.58 0.24 -0.60
CA ASP A 367 -20.73 0.15 0.30
C ASP A 367 -20.32 -0.44 1.66
N TYR A 368 -21.20 -0.32 2.66
CA TYR A 368 -20.98 -0.93 3.97
C TYR A 368 -20.81 -2.45 3.84
N LEU A 369 -19.77 -2.96 4.48
CA LEU A 369 -19.42 -4.36 4.60
C LEU A 369 -19.77 -4.86 6.00
N GLU A 370 -20.54 -5.94 6.08
CA GLU A 370 -20.78 -6.65 7.34
C GLU A 370 -19.47 -7.26 7.88
N PRO A 371 -19.38 -7.50 9.21
CA PRO A 371 -18.23 -8.17 9.81
C PRO A 371 -17.85 -9.48 9.10
N GLY A 372 -16.57 -9.63 8.73
CA GLY A 372 -16.05 -10.84 8.10
C GLY A 372 -15.09 -10.58 6.94
N THR A 373 -14.93 -11.59 6.07
CA THR A 373 -14.10 -11.52 4.86
C THR A 373 -14.98 -11.44 3.62
N GLN A 374 -14.63 -10.53 2.72
CA GLN A 374 -15.24 -10.37 1.40
C GLN A 374 -14.17 -10.54 0.33
N GLN A 375 -14.59 -11.03 -0.84
CA GLN A 375 -13.73 -11.26 -2.00
C GLN A 375 -14.32 -10.59 -3.24
N ASP A 376 -13.49 -10.29 -4.22
CA ASP A 376 -13.88 -9.69 -5.52
C ASP A 376 -14.72 -8.41 -5.34
N LEU A 377 -14.33 -7.55 -4.40
CA LEU A 377 -15.09 -6.34 -4.05
C LEU A 377 -14.85 -5.24 -5.09
N GLU A 378 -15.84 -5.00 -5.95
CA GLU A 378 -15.85 -3.89 -6.89
C GLU A 378 -16.15 -2.55 -6.19
N ILE A 379 -15.33 -1.54 -6.45
CA ILE A 379 -15.46 -0.19 -5.90
C ILE A 379 -15.45 0.81 -7.04
N THR A 380 -16.44 1.71 -7.05
CA THR A 380 -16.51 2.82 -8.00
C THR A 380 -15.61 3.95 -7.53
N LEU A 381 -14.80 4.46 -8.45
CA LEU A 381 -13.95 5.63 -8.22
C LEU A 381 -14.71 6.92 -8.53
N PHE A 382 -14.27 7.99 -7.89
CA PHE A 382 -14.81 9.35 -7.95
C PHE A 382 -16.28 9.46 -7.51
N ASP A 383 -16.78 8.49 -6.75
CA ASP A 383 -18.09 8.51 -6.09
C ASP A 383 -17.90 8.32 -4.58
N VAL A 384 -17.51 9.41 -3.90
CA VAL A 384 -17.23 9.40 -2.46
C VAL A 384 -18.17 10.36 -1.73
N PRO A 385 -18.99 9.88 -0.78
CA PRO A 385 -19.85 10.73 0.03
C PRO A 385 -19.08 11.86 0.72
N GLY A 386 -19.37 13.11 0.36
CA GLY A 386 -18.73 14.29 0.94
C GLY A 386 -17.58 14.89 0.13
N ALA A 387 -17.07 14.17 -0.86
CA ALA A 387 -16.08 14.70 -1.81
C ALA A 387 -16.77 15.25 -3.07
N GLN A 388 -16.03 16.05 -3.85
CA GLN A 388 -16.41 16.45 -5.20
C GLN A 388 -15.22 16.28 -6.13
N PHE A 389 -15.46 15.74 -7.32
CA PHE A 389 -14.43 15.49 -8.32
C PHE A 389 -14.81 16.15 -9.64
N ASP A 390 -13.81 16.68 -10.34
CA ASP A 390 -13.95 17.22 -11.70
C ASP A 390 -13.78 16.15 -12.79
N VAL A 391 -13.39 14.94 -12.39
CA VAL A 391 -13.22 13.76 -13.24
C VAL A 391 -14.11 12.63 -12.73
N THR A 392 -14.41 11.67 -13.60
CA THR A 392 -15.22 10.47 -13.26
C THR A 392 -14.43 9.18 -13.43
N GLU A 393 -13.18 9.27 -13.89
CA GLU A 393 -12.32 8.14 -14.17
C GLU A 393 -10.85 8.56 -14.02
N LEU A 394 -9.97 7.59 -13.75
CA LEU A 394 -8.53 7.79 -13.71
C LEU A 394 -8.05 8.30 -15.06
N GLN A 395 -7.18 9.31 -15.05
CA GLN A 395 -6.67 9.93 -16.28
C GLN A 395 -5.36 9.29 -16.76
N GLU A 396 -4.71 8.51 -15.89
CA GLU A 396 -3.47 7.81 -16.15
C GLU A 396 -3.31 6.61 -15.22
N THR A 397 -2.40 5.70 -15.58
CA THR A 397 -1.97 4.61 -14.71
C THR A 397 -1.32 5.17 -13.46
N GLN A 398 -1.78 4.75 -12.29
CA GLN A 398 -1.25 5.23 -11.01
C GLN A 398 -1.29 4.15 -9.93
N VAL A 399 -0.59 4.42 -8.82
CA VAL A 399 -0.66 3.62 -7.59
C VAL A 399 -1.88 4.06 -6.80
N LEU A 400 -2.66 3.10 -6.31
CA LEU A 400 -3.76 3.31 -5.38
C LEU A 400 -3.50 2.52 -4.08
N PHE A 401 -4.12 2.99 -3.00
CA PHE A 401 -4.06 2.36 -1.69
C PHE A 401 -5.46 1.89 -1.30
N ALA A 402 -5.61 0.59 -1.04
CA ALA A 402 -6.82 0.07 -0.43
C ALA A 402 -6.66 0.06 1.09
N MET A 403 -7.60 0.68 1.79
CA MET A 403 -7.56 0.87 3.24
C MET A 403 -8.91 0.50 3.84
N PRO A 404 -9.01 -0.56 4.66
CA PRO A 404 -10.24 -0.85 5.40
C PRO A 404 -10.48 0.22 6.46
N HIS A 405 -11.70 0.75 6.49
CA HIS A 405 -12.17 1.72 7.47
C HIS A 405 -13.23 1.08 8.36
N LEU A 406 -13.22 1.42 9.65
CA LEU A 406 -14.19 0.97 10.63
C LEU A 406 -15.39 1.92 10.65
N ASP A 407 -16.62 1.43 10.63
CA ASP A 407 -17.79 2.28 10.94
C ASP A 407 -17.78 2.62 12.45
N THR A 408 -17.28 3.80 12.78
CA THR A 408 -17.01 4.19 14.18
C THR A 408 -18.24 4.72 14.91
N ASN A 409 -19.22 5.22 14.15
CA ASN A 409 -20.41 5.84 14.68
C ASN A 409 -21.63 4.89 14.63
N GLY A 410 -21.51 3.78 13.89
CA GLY A 410 -22.47 2.70 13.78
C GLY A 410 -23.70 3.03 12.94
N ASP A 411 -23.59 3.98 12.01
CA ASP A 411 -24.70 4.45 11.20
C ASP A 411 -24.73 3.89 9.78
N LEU A 412 -23.74 3.07 9.42
CA LEU A 412 -23.58 2.37 8.14
C LEU A 412 -23.38 3.32 6.95
N VAL A 413 -23.01 4.59 7.19
CA VAL A 413 -22.72 5.59 6.17
C VAL A 413 -21.25 5.98 6.28
N TYR A 414 -20.54 6.00 5.15
CA TYR A 414 -19.16 6.47 5.15
C TYR A 414 -19.10 8.00 5.34
N ASP A 415 -18.59 8.44 6.49
CA ASP A 415 -18.53 9.84 6.90
C ASP A 415 -17.11 10.38 7.07
N PHE A 416 -16.07 9.61 6.80
CA PHE A 416 -14.67 10.03 6.92
C PHE A 416 -14.38 11.38 6.23
N VAL A 417 -14.84 11.56 4.99
CA VAL A 417 -14.62 12.81 4.26
C VAL A 417 -15.43 13.96 4.86
N ARG A 418 -16.71 13.75 5.15
CA ARG A 418 -17.61 14.80 5.69
C ARG A 418 -17.22 15.26 7.08
N SER A 419 -16.74 14.33 7.90
CA SER A 419 -16.29 14.55 9.26
C SER A 419 -14.86 15.09 9.33
N ASN A 420 -14.17 15.18 8.18
CA ASN A 420 -12.76 15.56 8.10
C ASN A 420 -11.87 14.62 8.93
N GLY A 421 -12.11 13.32 8.78
CA GLY A 421 -11.33 12.21 9.33
C GLY A 421 -11.64 11.86 10.79
N THR A 422 -12.67 12.44 11.40
CA THR A 422 -12.99 12.14 12.82
C THR A 422 -13.88 10.93 13.00
N ASP A 423 -14.76 10.68 12.03
CA ASP A 423 -15.59 9.48 11.95
C ASP A 423 -15.01 8.58 10.86
N ASP A 424 -15.24 7.29 11.01
CA ASP A 424 -14.90 6.20 10.09
C ASP A 424 -13.43 6.14 9.69
N GLY A 425 -12.55 6.22 10.69
CA GLY A 425 -11.12 6.07 10.49
C GLY A 425 -10.70 4.67 10.07
N PRO A 426 -9.44 4.51 9.64
CA PRO A 426 -8.92 3.23 9.20
C PRO A 426 -8.83 2.21 10.33
N TYR A 427 -8.96 0.94 9.97
CA TYR A 427 -8.47 -0.14 10.83
C TYR A 427 -6.96 0.02 11.00
N VAL A 428 -6.48 -0.12 12.24
CA VAL A 428 -5.06 0.02 12.58
C VAL A 428 -4.50 -1.26 13.19
N ARG A 429 -3.26 -1.59 12.82
CA ARG A 429 -2.44 -2.66 13.41
C ARG A 429 -1.11 -2.05 13.84
N ASP A 430 -0.72 -2.29 15.09
CA ASP A 430 0.52 -1.77 15.67
C ASP A 430 0.69 -0.25 15.54
N GLY A 431 -0.43 0.48 15.53
CA GLY A 431 -0.46 1.94 15.41
C GLY A 431 -0.41 2.47 13.98
N GLN A 432 -0.35 1.60 12.97
CA GLN A 432 -0.34 1.94 11.55
C GLN A 432 -1.64 1.50 10.87
N ALA A 433 -2.10 2.23 9.86
CA ALA A 433 -3.27 1.83 9.08
C ALA A 433 -3.02 0.49 8.36
N VAL A 434 -4.04 -0.36 8.31
CA VAL A 434 -4.01 -1.55 7.46
C VAL A 434 -4.19 -1.09 6.02
N ILE A 435 -3.15 -1.27 5.21
CA ILE A 435 -3.13 -0.86 3.81
C ILE A 435 -2.54 -1.96 2.94
N ASP A 436 -3.03 -2.05 1.70
CA ASP A 436 -2.33 -2.70 0.60
C ASP A 436 -2.32 -1.80 -0.63
N VAL A 437 -1.34 -1.98 -1.51
CA VAL A 437 -1.07 -1.11 -2.64
C VAL A 437 -1.06 -1.88 -3.94
N GLY A 438 -1.55 -1.22 -4.99
CA GLY A 438 -1.65 -1.82 -6.31
C GLY A 438 -1.70 -0.78 -7.42
N PHE A 439 -1.25 -1.17 -8.60
CA PHE A 439 -1.42 -0.40 -9.82
C PHE A 439 -2.85 -0.51 -10.34
N ALA A 440 -3.45 0.65 -10.60
CA ALA A 440 -4.60 0.76 -11.48
C ALA A 440 -4.08 1.15 -12.88
N ILE A 441 -3.93 0.15 -13.75
CA ILE A 441 -3.36 0.31 -15.09
C ILE A 441 -4.49 0.62 -16.08
N LEU A 442 -4.49 1.84 -16.62
CA LEU A 442 -5.54 2.32 -17.51
C LEU A 442 -5.46 1.64 -18.89
N GLN A 443 -6.59 1.14 -19.41
CA GLN A 443 -6.69 0.51 -20.74
C GLN A 443 -6.98 1.45 -21.90
#